data_AF-A0A0K8Q2D7-F1
#
_entry.id   AF-A0A0K8Q2D7-F1
#
_cell.length_a   1.000
_cell.length_b   1.000
_cell.length_c   1.000
_cell.angle_alpha   90.00
_cell.angle_beta   90.00
_cell.angle_gamma   90.00
#
_symmetry.space_group_name_H-M   'P 1'
#
loop_
_entity.id
_entity.type
_entity.pdbx_description
1 polymer ?
#
loop_
_entity_poly.entity_id
_entity_poly.type
_entity_poly.pdbx_seq_one_letter_code
_entity_poly.pdbx_strand_id
1 'polypeptide(L)' 'MESAHYFSAQPAGPFTRKPLTVELAGETRQLQTSTGIFSPDAIDKGTAVLLADAPAPSPRGNLLDIGCGWAPSL' A
#
# COMPACT_ATOMS: atom_id res chain seq x y z
N MET A 1 19.72 8.35 21.23
CA MET A 1 18.41 8.07 20.61
C MET A 1 18.69 7.63 19.20
N GLU A 2 18.53 6.34 18.92
CA GLU A 2 18.88 5.74 17.64
C GLU A 2 17.72 5.92 16.68
N SER A 3 17.97 6.61 15.56
CA SER A 3 16.99 6.82 14.49
C SER A 3 16.71 5.51 13.78
N ALA A 4 15.51 4.96 13.92
CA ALA A 4 15.09 3.78 13.16
C ALA A 4 15.05 4.12 11.67
N HIS A 5 16.01 3.60 10.92
CA HIS A 5 16.05 3.72 9.46
C HIS A 5 15.17 2.64 8.84
N TYR A 6 14.53 2.93 7.71
CA TYR A 6 13.67 2.01 6.95
C TYR A 6 14.31 0.63 6.65
N PHE A 7 15.64 0.57 6.67
CA PHE A 7 16.44 -0.64 6.43
C PHE A 7 16.89 -1.38 7.69
N SER A 8 16.49 -0.97 8.90
CA SER A 8 16.89 -1.69 10.11
C SER A 8 16.19 -3.04 10.18
N ALA A 9 16.94 -4.09 10.50
CA ALA A 9 16.42 -5.45 10.62
C ALA A 9 15.30 -5.58 11.69
N GLN A 10 15.27 -4.64 12.63
CA GLN A 10 14.18 -4.39 13.56
C GLN A 10 13.85 -2.89 13.47
N PRO A 11 12.81 -2.48 12.71
CA PRO A 11 12.31 -1.11 12.81
C PRO A 11 11.87 -0.88 14.25
N ALA A 12 12.56 0.02 14.95
CA ALA A 12 12.25 0.31 16.34
C ALA A 12 10.94 1.12 16.41
N GLY A 13 9.88 0.50 16.91
CA GLY A 13 8.58 1.13 17.16
C GLY A 13 7.42 0.13 17.04
N PRO A 14 6.30 0.34 17.75
CA PRO A 14 5.13 -0.53 17.62
C PRO A 14 4.58 -0.47 16.18
N PHE A 15 4.28 -1.63 15.59
CA PHE A 15 3.49 -1.69 14.37
C PHE A 15 2.04 -1.29 14.69
N THR A 16 1.75 0.00 14.57
CA THR A 16 0.42 0.54 14.86
C THR A 16 -0.38 0.65 13.58
N ARG A 17 -1.39 -0.22 13.44
CA ARG A 17 -2.35 -0.12 12.34
C ARG A 17 -3.14 1.18 12.45
N LYS A 18 -3.30 1.87 11.33
CA LYS A 18 -4.15 3.05 11.18
C LYS A 18 -5.12 2.84 10.01
N PRO A 19 -6.37 3.30 10.13
CA PRO A 19 -7.31 3.28 9.02
C PRO A 19 -6.86 4.23 7.91
N LEU A 20 -7.14 3.84 6.67
CA LEU A 20 -6.87 4.63 5.47
C LEU A 20 -8.08 4.58 4.55
N THR A 21 -8.59 5.73 4.12
CA THR A 21 -9.67 5.81 3.12
C THR A 21 -9.09 6.38 1.83
N VAL A 22 -9.26 5.66 0.73
CA VAL A 22 -8.71 6.02 -0.58
C VAL A 22 -9.74 5.76 -1.68
N GLU A 23 -9.57 6.43 -2.82
CA GLU A 23 -10.32 6.13 -4.05
C GLU A 23 -9.46 5.23 -4.94
N LEU A 24 -9.95 4.02 -5.25
CA LEU A 24 -9.28 3.04 -6.10
C LEU A 24 -10.24 2.58 -7.18
N ALA A 25 -9.83 2.68 -8.45
CA ALA A 25 -10.66 2.33 -9.61
C ALA A 25 -12.05 3.00 -9.60
N GLY A 26 -12.13 4.25 -9.12
CA GLY A 26 -13.38 5.02 -9.01
C GLY A 26 -14.28 4.62 -7.83
N GLU A 27 -13.81 3.76 -6.94
CA GLU A 27 -14.54 3.34 -5.75
C GLU A 27 -13.80 3.72 -4.47
N THR A 28 -14.54 4.23 -3.48
CA THR A 28 -14.00 4.48 -2.14
C THR A 28 -13.74 3.15 -1.42
N ARG A 29 -12.52 2.98 -0.91
CA ARG A 29 -12.07 1.80 -0.16
C ARG A 29 -11.56 2.20 1.21
N GLN A 30 -11.90 1.40 2.21
CA GLN A 30 -11.36 1.51 3.57
C GLN A 30 -10.35 0.39 3.79
N LEU A 31 -9.12 0.78 4.14
CA LEU A 31 -7.96 -0.10 4.26
C LEU A 31 -7.27 0.14 5.60
N GLN A 32 -6.24 -0.68 5.86
CA GLN A 32 -5.38 -0.56 7.03
C GLN A 32 -3.94 -0.40 6.58
N THR A 33 -3.22 0.50 7.22
CA THR A 33 -1.80 0.78 6.94
C THR A 33 -1.06 0.97 8.27
N SER A 34 0.25 1.22 8.25
CA SER A 34 1.05 1.36 9.47
C SER A 34 2.24 2.29 9.23
N THR A 35 2.78 2.85 10.31
CA THR A 35 4.06 3.57 10.25
C THR A 35 5.18 2.62 9.83
N GLY A 36 5.97 3.03 8.83
CA GLY A 36 7.05 2.21 8.27
C GLY A 36 6.67 1.39 7.04
N ILE A 37 5.40 1.41 6.59
CA ILE A 37 5.01 0.93 5.26
C ILE A 37 5.15 2.09 4.25
N PHE A 38 5.47 1.77 3.00
CA PHE A 38 5.49 2.73 1.90
C PHE A 38 4.16 3.48 1.74
N SER A 39 4.24 4.80 1.52
CA SER A 39 3.10 5.72 1.37
C SER A 39 1.97 5.48 2.38
N PRO A 40 2.23 5.63 3.69
CA PRO A 40 1.29 5.15 4.70
C PRO A 40 0.05 6.03 4.86
N ASP A 41 -0.05 7.18 4.20
CA ASP A 41 -1.15 8.14 4.38
C ASP A 41 -2.07 8.27 3.15
N ALA A 42 -1.65 7.77 1.99
CA ALA A 42 -2.39 7.88 0.73
C ALA A 42 -1.85 6.90 -0.32
N ILE A 43 -2.55 6.76 -1.44
CA ILE A 43 -1.99 6.14 -2.64
C ILE A 43 -0.80 6.99 -3.12
N ASP A 44 0.34 6.34 -3.37
CA ASP A 44 1.47 7.00 -4.00
C ASP A 44 1.11 7.47 -5.42
N LYS A 45 1.61 8.64 -5.82
CA LYS A 45 1.25 9.23 -7.13
C LYS A 45 1.71 8.36 -8.31
N GLY A 46 2.87 7.70 -8.19
CA GLY A 46 3.36 6.77 -9.20
C GLY A 46 2.46 5.54 -9.30
N THR A 47 2.04 4.97 -8.17
CA THR A 47 1.05 3.88 -8.13
C THR A 47 -0.28 4.30 -8.76
N ALA A 48 -0.76 5.52 -8.49
CA ALA A 48 -2.00 6.02 -9.10
C ALA A 48 -1.92 6.12 -10.63
N VAL A 49 -0.82 6.65 -11.16
CA VAL A 49 -0.59 6.71 -12.62
C VAL A 49 -0.50 5.29 -13.22
N LEU A 50 0.22 4.38 -12.57
CA LEU A 50 0.34 2.99 -13.02
C LEU A 50 -1.03 2.31 -13.09
N LEU A 51 -1.86 2.45 -12.04
CA LEU A 51 -3.20 1.85 -12.00
C LEU A 51 -4.16 2.47 -13.02
N ALA A 52 -3.99 3.75 -13.35
CA ALA A 52 -4.81 4.43 -14.34
C ALA A 52 -4.51 3.98 -15.78
N ASP A 53 -3.25 3.63 -16.07
CA ASP A 53 -2.81 3.18 -17.41
C ASP A 53 -2.84 1.65 -17.57
N ALA A 54 -2.83 0.90 -16.46
CA ALA A 54 -2.86 -0.55 -16.48
C ALA A 54 -4.16 -1.07 -17.13
N PRO A 55 -4.07 -2.10 -18.00
CA PRO A 55 -5.26 -2.75 -18.53
C PRO A 55 -6.03 -3.41 -17.39
N ALA A 56 -7.36 -3.47 -17.54
CA ALA A 56 -8.19 -4.21 -16.61
C ALA A 56 -7.70 -5.67 -16.49
N PRO A 57 -7.60 -6.23 -15.28
CA PRO A 57 -7.14 -7.59 -15.10
C PRO A 57 -8.10 -8.57 -15.81
N SER A 58 -7.53 -9.61 -16.41
CA SER A 58 -8.32 -10.69 -16.99
C SER A 58 -9.21 -11.32 -15.91
N PRO A 59 -10.49 -11.65 -16.22
CA PRO A 59 -11.38 -12.31 -15.27
C PRO A 59 -10.96 -13.76 -14.96
N ARG A 60 -9.95 -14.29 -15.67
CA ARG A 60 -9.41 -15.64 -15.50
C ARG A 60 -7.88 -15.61 -15.47
N GLY A 61 -7.30 -16.50 -14.66
CA GLY A 61 -5.84 -16.63 -14.48
C GLY A 61 -5.39 -16.17 -13.10
N ASN A 62 -4.07 -16.14 -12.89
CA ASN A 62 -3.47 -15.69 -11.64
C ASN A 62 -2.95 -14.26 -11.79
N LEU A 63 -3.25 -13.41 -10.82
CA LEU A 63 -2.67 -12.08 -10.70
C LEU A 63 -1.61 -12.09 -9.59
N LEU A 64 -0.47 -11.45 -9.85
CA LEU A 64 0.61 -11.29 -8.87
C LEU A 64 0.94 -9.80 -8.76
N ASP A 65 0.82 -9.26 -7.54
CA ASP A 65 1.29 -7.93 -7.18
C ASP A 65 2.57 -8.05 -6.34
N ILE A 66 3.68 -7.53 -6.86
CA ILE A 66 5.00 -7.60 -6.21
C ILE A 66 5.28 -6.26 -5.55
N GLY A 67 5.46 -6.26 -4.24
CA GLY A 67 5.67 -5.02 -3.47
C GLY A 67 4.38 -4.30 -3.14
N CYS A 68 3.28 -5.04 -2.94
CA CYS A 68 1.92 -4.52 -2.74
C CYS A 68 1.76 -3.59 -1.51
N GLY A 69 2.72 -3.51 -0.60
CA GLY A 69 2.67 -2.59 0.54
C GLY A 69 1.45 -2.84 1.43
N TRP A 70 0.65 -1.80 1.67
CA TRP A 70 -0.62 -1.89 2.42
C TRP A 70 -1.81 -2.35 1.56
N ALA A 71 -1.61 -2.62 0.27
CA ALA A 71 -2.69 -2.93 -0.66
C ALA A 71 -3.39 -4.31 -0.51
N PRO A 72 -2.97 -5.33 0.27
CA PRO A 72 -3.64 -6.63 0.14
C PRO A 72 -4.77 -6.86 1.18
N SER A 73 -6.02 -6.70 0.73
CA SER A 73 -7.15 -7.65 0.85
C SER A 73 -8.39 -7.04 0.16
N LEU A 74 -8.31 -6.85 -1.16
CA LEU A 74 -9.51 -6.79 -1.99
C LEU A 74 -10.05 -8.20 -2.20
#